data_AF-A0AAW0GK11-F1
#
_entry.id   AF-A0AAW0GK11-F1
#
_cell.length_a   1.000
_cell.length_b   1.000
_cell.length_c   1.000
_cell.angle_alpha   90.00
_cell.angle_beta   90.00
_cell.angle_gamma   90.00
#
_symmetry.space_group_name_H-M   'P 1'
#
loop_
_entity.id
_entity.type
_entity.pdbx_description
1 polymer ?
#
loop_
_entity_poly.entity_id
_entity_poly.type
_entity_poly.pdbx_seq_one_letter_code
_entity_poly.pdbx_strand_id
1 'polypeptide(L)'
;MSAIRAGLRGKDLISPLLRDCRGWMFMRPDIWPTPSEDEIRPILFQTFNSDGSEQTAPLVALLPTEIFQQILRDMSLSSLLNLSATCRMLRSVITEPSFLDLVLKEALRDGNLRWILPIESFRDEKQRAYEAVRLWIPDGLSSEMSIKDSTTNEESLSLDATSRSNALEIDMASIPSIESLILSPTFPRLAFIRACWDSDYMMNRKRIWEQVKQFEKLWIDYRINGWKVDRFFPSADILDKVDSF
;
A
#
# COMPACT_ATOMS: atom_id res chain seq x y z
N MET A 1 0.46 -23.15 15.62
CA MET A 1 -0.40 -22.06 16.13
C MET A 1 0.31 -21.32 17.24
N SER A 2 0.79 -20.11 16.92
CA SER A 2 1.50 -19.21 17.83
C SER A 2 0.61 -18.80 19.01
N ALA A 3 -0.68 -18.57 18.75
CA ALA A 3 -1.66 -18.11 19.74
C ALA A 3 -1.92 -19.11 20.87
N ILE A 4 -2.00 -20.40 20.55
CA ILE A 4 -2.18 -21.47 21.54
C ILE A 4 -0.93 -21.60 22.42
N ARG A 5 0.26 -21.43 21.82
CA ARG A 5 1.54 -21.46 22.55
C ARG A 5 1.68 -20.25 23.49
N ALA A 6 1.09 -19.10 23.12
CA ALA A 6 1.03 -17.91 23.95
C ALA A 6 -0.02 -17.99 25.09
N GLY A 7 -0.77 -19.09 25.20
CA GLY A 7 -1.74 -19.29 26.28
C GLY A 7 -3.03 -18.48 26.15
N LEU A 8 -3.30 -17.87 24.99
CA LEU A 8 -4.53 -17.09 24.76
C LEU A 8 -5.77 -18.00 24.81
N ARG A 9 -6.86 -17.49 25.40
CA ARG A 9 -8.12 -18.22 25.59
C ARG A 9 -9.32 -17.34 25.26
N GLY A 10 -10.47 -17.95 24.98
CA GLY A 10 -11.74 -17.24 24.80
C GLY A 10 -11.76 -16.35 23.56
N LYS A 11 -12.31 -15.14 23.70
CA LYS A 11 -12.46 -14.17 22.59
C LYS A 11 -11.12 -13.71 22.02
N ASP A 12 -10.10 -13.63 22.87
CA ASP A 12 -8.75 -13.19 22.50
C ASP A 12 -8.00 -14.22 21.63
N LEU A 13 -8.51 -15.44 21.53
CA LEU A 13 -7.95 -16.48 20.65
C LEU A 13 -8.35 -16.28 19.18
N ILE A 14 -9.49 -15.64 18.91
CA ILE A 14 -10.09 -15.62 17.57
C ILE A 14 -9.21 -14.84 16.59
N SER A 15 -8.84 -13.60 16.90
CA SER A 15 -8.03 -12.77 15.97
C SER A 15 -6.65 -13.38 15.68
N PRO A 16 -5.90 -13.87 16.69
CA PRO A 16 -4.63 -14.55 16.45
C PRO A 16 -4.78 -15.85 15.65
N LEU A 17 -5.86 -16.61 15.85
CA LEU A 17 -6.12 -17.83 15.10
C LEU A 17 -6.50 -17.53 13.64
N LEU A 18 -7.30 -16.49 13.39
CA LEU A 18 -7.55 -16.00 12.04
C LEU A 18 -6.25 -15.54 11.37
N ARG A 19 -5.36 -14.88 12.10
CA ARG A 19 -4.04 -14.48 11.57
C ARG A 19 -3.17 -15.69 11.23
N ASP A 20 -3.07 -16.65 12.14
CA ASP A 20 -2.29 -17.90 11.96
C ASP A 20 -2.82 -18.75 10.79
N CYS A 21 -4.15 -18.86 10.66
CA CYS A 21 -4.82 -19.66 9.62
C CYS A 21 -5.08 -18.87 8.32
N ARG A 22 -4.64 -17.62 8.24
CA ARG A 22 -4.94 -16.70 7.13
C ARG A 22 -6.44 -16.51 6.86
N GLY A 23 -7.27 -16.56 7.90
CA GLY A 23 -8.71 -16.31 7.83
C GLY A 23 -9.08 -14.93 7.27
N TRP A 24 -8.12 -13.99 7.26
CA TRP A 24 -8.24 -12.70 6.57
C TRP A 24 -8.62 -12.83 5.08
N MET A 25 -8.39 -14.00 4.45
CA MET A 25 -8.79 -14.27 3.05
C MET A 25 -10.29 -14.11 2.77
N PHE A 26 -11.14 -14.14 3.80
CA PHE A 26 -12.60 -13.98 3.69
C PHE A 26 -13.08 -12.57 4.09
N MET A 27 -12.16 -11.67 4.44
CA MET A 27 -12.49 -10.29 4.82
C MET A 27 -12.78 -9.43 3.59
N ARG A 28 -13.62 -8.41 3.72
CA ARG A 28 -13.92 -7.53 2.57
C ARG A 28 -12.72 -6.60 2.27
N PRO A 29 -12.28 -6.47 1.00
CA PRO A 29 -11.07 -5.67 0.68
C PRO A 29 -11.31 -4.15 0.61
N ASP A 30 -12.54 -3.70 0.90
CA ASP A 30 -13.00 -2.30 0.75
C ASP A 30 -13.00 -1.51 2.07
N ILE A 31 -12.52 -2.11 3.17
CA ILE A 31 -12.41 -1.45 4.47
C ILE A 31 -10.98 -0.93 4.66
N TRP A 32 -10.88 0.38 4.85
CA TRP A 32 -9.61 1.10 5.00
C TRP A 32 -9.26 1.28 6.48
N PRO A 33 -7.97 1.37 6.83
CA PRO A 33 -7.56 1.60 8.20
C PRO A 33 -7.87 3.04 8.62
N THR A 34 -8.40 3.18 9.82
CA THR A 34 -8.59 4.46 10.51
C THR A 34 -7.43 4.70 11.46
N PRO A 35 -6.94 5.94 11.61
CA PRO A 35 -5.84 6.22 12.52
C PRO A 35 -6.25 5.93 13.97
N SER A 36 -5.43 5.19 14.70
CA SER A 36 -5.53 5.13 16.16
C SER A 36 -4.96 6.42 16.78
N GLU A 37 -5.44 6.83 17.96
CA GLU A 37 -4.92 8.01 18.69
C GLU A 37 -3.39 7.96 18.89
N ASP A 38 -2.83 6.76 19.00
CA ASP A 38 -1.39 6.53 19.15
C ASP A 38 -0.60 6.60 17.82
N GLU A 39 -1.26 6.39 16.68
CA GLU A 39 -0.62 6.25 15.36
C GLU A 39 -0.45 7.57 14.61
N ILE A 40 -1.19 8.62 15.00
CA ILE A 40 -1.05 9.96 14.41
C ILE A 40 0.29 10.60 14.81
N ARG A 41 0.95 10.07 15.85
CA ARG A 41 2.29 10.53 16.25
C ARG A 41 3.31 10.08 15.21
N PRO A 42 4.20 10.98 14.75
CA PRO A 42 5.26 10.59 13.83
C PRO A 42 6.10 9.49 14.48
N ILE A 43 6.15 8.33 13.83
CA ILE A 43 7.03 7.24 14.24
C ILE A 43 8.46 7.73 13.98
N LEU A 44 9.12 8.20 15.04
CA LEU A 44 10.53 8.55 14.98
C LEU A 44 11.32 7.25 14.99
N PHE A 45 12.01 6.96 13.89
CA PHE A 45 13.07 5.97 13.95
C PHE A 45 14.12 6.45 14.94
N GLN A 46 14.56 5.54 15.79
CA GLN A 46 15.71 5.79 16.64
C GLN A 46 16.93 5.96 15.73
N THR A 47 17.33 7.21 15.49
CA THR A 47 18.53 7.53 14.73
C THR A 47 19.74 7.08 15.55
N PHE A 48 20.66 6.39 14.89
CA PHE A 48 21.92 6.01 15.50
C PHE A 48 22.91 7.13 15.24
N ASN A 49 23.30 7.86 16.28
CA ASN A 49 24.41 8.80 16.18
C ASN A 49 25.66 7.99 15.80
N SER A 50 26.21 8.32 14.64
CA SER A 50 27.42 7.68 14.13
C SER A 50 28.62 8.28 14.85
N ASP A 51 28.77 7.97 16.14
CA ASP A 51 29.95 8.37 16.90
C ASP A 51 31.19 7.73 16.25
N GLY A 52 32.14 8.59 15.87
CA GLY A 52 33.22 8.33 14.91
C GLY A 52 34.28 7.30 15.31
N SER A 53 33.88 6.06 15.61
CA SER A 53 34.83 4.95 15.68
C SER A 53 35.39 4.68 14.29
N GLU A 54 36.71 4.61 14.17
CA GLU A 54 37.52 4.35 12.99
C GLU A 54 37.21 2.97 12.34
N GLN A 55 36.00 2.79 11.83
CA GLN A 55 35.68 1.69 10.93
C GLN A 55 36.02 2.13 9.51
N THR A 56 36.89 1.36 8.86
CA THR A 56 37.14 1.45 7.41
C THR A 56 35.81 1.59 6.69
N ALA A 57 35.60 2.75 6.07
CA ALA A 57 34.35 3.06 5.42
C ALA A 57 34.07 2.00 4.34
N PRO A 58 32.86 1.41 4.29
CA PRO A 58 32.53 0.44 3.25
C PRO A 58 32.68 1.11 1.88
N LEU A 59 33.00 0.35 0.81
CA LEU A 59 33.13 0.88 -0.56
C LEU A 59 31.93 1.75 -0.98
N VAL A 60 30.75 1.42 -0.48
CA VAL A 60 29.50 2.17 -0.71
C VAL A 60 29.56 3.60 -0.16
N ALA A 61 30.35 3.86 0.89
CA ALA A 61 30.58 5.19 1.45
C ALA A 61 31.46 6.08 0.55
N LEU A 62 32.15 5.50 -0.43
CA LEU A 62 32.96 6.25 -1.40
C LEU A 62 32.13 6.74 -2.58
N LEU A 63 30.88 6.30 -2.72
CA LEU A 63 29.98 6.76 -3.77
C LEU A 63 29.49 8.18 -3.47
N PRO A 64 29.36 9.04 -4.49
CA PRO A 64 28.61 10.29 -4.36
C PRO A 64 27.21 10.01 -3.83
N THR A 65 26.73 10.84 -2.91
CA THR A 65 25.45 10.68 -2.21
C THR A 65 24.28 10.51 -3.19
N GLU A 66 24.33 11.20 -4.33
CA GLU A 66 23.30 11.17 -5.36
C GLU A 66 23.21 9.79 -6.04
N ILE A 67 24.37 9.23 -6.43
CA ILE A 67 24.45 7.90 -7.06
C ILE A 67 24.01 6.84 -6.07
N PHE A 68 24.45 6.97 -4.82
CA PHE A 68 24.06 6.07 -3.77
C PHE A 68 22.54 6.07 -3.53
N GLN A 69 21.93 7.26 -3.42
CA GLN A 69 20.47 7.39 -3.32
C GLN A 69 19.75 6.83 -4.53
N GLN A 70 20.29 7.00 -5.75
CA GLN A 70 19.69 6.45 -6.97
C GLN A 70 19.70 4.91 -6.96
N ILE A 71 20.82 4.30 -6.59
CA ILE A 71 20.91 2.83 -6.43
C ILE A 71 19.90 2.34 -5.39
N LEU A 72 19.80 3.03 -4.25
CA LEU A 72 18.86 2.64 -3.21
C LEU A 72 17.39 2.75 -3.66
N ARG A 73 17.04 3.72 -4.52
CA ARG A 73 15.68 3.87 -5.06
C ARG A 73 15.25 2.69 -5.92
N ASP A 74 16.18 2.05 -6.62
CA ASP A 74 15.88 0.90 -7.48
C ASP A 74 15.68 -0.40 -6.69
N MET A 75 15.94 -0.39 -5.38
CA MET A 75 15.76 -1.56 -4.54
C MET A 75 14.36 -1.67 -3.93
N SER A 76 13.89 -2.89 -3.74
CA SER A 76 12.65 -3.12 -2.97
C SER A 76 12.82 -2.71 -1.51
N LEU A 77 11.73 -2.25 -0.87
CA LEU A 77 11.72 -1.86 0.54
C LEU A 77 12.29 -2.94 1.47
N SER A 78 11.99 -4.22 1.19
CA SER A 78 12.54 -5.35 1.94
C SER A 78 14.07 -5.44 1.83
N SER A 79 14.61 -5.26 0.61
CA SER A 79 16.05 -5.27 0.37
C SER A 79 16.73 -4.07 1.04
N LEU A 80 16.09 -2.90 1.03
CA LEU A 80 16.57 -1.71 1.76
C LEU A 80 16.65 -1.96 3.27
N LEU A 81 15.59 -2.50 3.86
CA LEU A 81 15.58 -2.80 5.29
C LEU A 81 16.60 -3.88 5.67
N ASN A 82 16.78 -4.90 4.82
CA ASN A 82 17.85 -5.89 5.02
C ASN A 82 19.24 -5.26 4.89
N LEU A 83 19.44 -4.35 3.94
CA LEU A 83 20.69 -3.60 3.77
C LEU A 83 20.96 -2.69 4.98
N SER A 84 19.92 -2.09 5.56
CA SER A 84 20.02 -1.30 6.78
C SER A 84 20.54 -2.11 7.99
N ALA A 85 20.35 -3.43 7.97
CA ALA A 85 20.85 -4.31 9.02
C ALA A 85 22.35 -4.65 8.87
N THR A 86 22.98 -4.39 7.71
CA THR A 86 24.38 -4.80 7.47
C THR A 86 25.40 -3.82 8.03
N CYS A 87 25.12 -2.51 8.03
CA CYS A 87 26.02 -1.53 8.63
C CYS A 87 25.29 -0.29 9.17
N ARG A 88 25.91 0.35 10.18
CA ARG A 88 25.33 1.51 10.89
C ARG A 88 25.12 2.72 9.98
N MET A 89 26.04 2.97 9.05
CA MET A 89 25.95 4.07 8.10
C MET A 89 24.73 3.91 7.19
N LEU A 90 24.57 2.74 6.55
CA LEU A 90 23.40 2.44 5.72
C LEU A 90 22.12 2.49 6.54
N ARG A 91 22.14 1.98 7.78
CA ARG A 91 21.02 2.12 8.70
C ARG A 91 20.64 3.59 8.89
N SER A 92 21.60 4.44 9.24
CA SER A 92 21.36 5.87 9.48
C SER A 92 20.70 6.54 8.28
N VAL A 93 21.21 6.32 7.06
CA VAL A 93 20.65 6.92 5.84
C VAL A 93 19.27 6.33 5.51
N ILE A 94 19.11 5.00 5.56
CA ILE A 94 17.86 4.33 5.19
C ILE A 94 16.74 4.63 6.19
N THR A 95 17.07 4.80 7.47
CA THR A 95 16.09 5.17 8.52
C THR A 95 15.87 6.69 8.63
N GLU A 96 16.55 7.50 7.83
CA GLU A 96 16.29 8.94 7.77
C GLU A 96 14.84 9.17 7.30
N PRO A 97 14.02 9.93 8.04
CA PRO A 97 12.60 10.09 7.72
C PRO A 97 12.36 10.63 6.31
N SER A 98 13.16 11.60 5.87
CA SER A 98 13.08 12.20 4.52
C SER A 98 13.35 11.17 3.42
N PHE A 99 14.39 10.35 3.58
CA PHE A 99 14.77 9.32 2.63
C PHE A 99 13.71 8.22 2.57
N LEU A 100 13.28 7.71 3.72
CA LEU A 100 12.26 6.67 3.77
C LEU A 100 10.93 7.18 3.21
N ASP A 101 10.57 8.43 3.48
CA ASP A 101 9.37 9.04 2.94
C ASP A 101 9.39 9.07 1.41
N LEU A 102 10.52 9.45 0.80
CA LEU A 102 10.72 9.40 -0.64
C LEU A 102 10.62 7.97 -1.20
N VAL A 103 11.25 6.99 -0.54
CA VAL A 103 11.16 5.58 -0.95
C VAL A 103 9.73 5.06 -0.89
N LEU A 104 8.99 5.38 0.18
CA LEU A 104 7.59 4.98 0.33
C LEU A 104 6.70 5.68 -0.71
N LYS A 105 6.96 6.96 -0.98
CA LYS A 105 6.28 7.75 -2.01
C LYS A 105 6.44 7.09 -3.39
N GLU A 106 7.65 6.71 -3.75
CA GLU A 106 7.94 6.02 -5.00
C GLU A 106 7.33 4.61 -5.04
N ALA A 107 7.43 3.87 -3.94
CA ALA A 107 6.88 2.52 -3.83
C ALA A 107 5.34 2.49 -3.95
N LEU A 108 4.67 3.55 -3.52
CA LEU A 108 3.22 3.75 -3.69
C LEU A 108 2.85 4.11 -5.13
N ARG A 109 3.64 4.97 -5.79
CA ARG A 109 3.38 5.43 -7.16
C ARG A 109 3.60 4.31 -8.18
N ASP A 110 4.82 3.76 -8.19
CA ASP A 110 5.28 2.86 -9.25
C ASP A 110 5.66 1.46 -8.75
N GLY A 111 5.75 1.29 -7.43
CA GLY A 111 6.33 0.09 -6.83
C GLY A 111 5.33 -0.96 -6.32
N ASN A 112 5.83 -1.75 -5.37
CA ASN A 112 5.13 -2.89 -4.77
C ASN A 112 4.07 -2.51 -3.72
N LEU A 113 3.86 -1.22 -3.45
CA LEU A 113 2.81 -0.73 -2.55
C LEU A 113 1.59 -0.18 -3.29
N ARG A 114 1.59 -0.26 -4.62
CA ARG A 114 0.47 0.21 -5.46
C ARG A 114 -0.87 -0.48 -5.11
N TRP A 115 -0.85 -1.66 -4.49
CA TRP A 115 -2.04 -2.34 -3.99
C TRP A 115 -2.82 -1.56 -2.93
N ILE A 116 -2.16 -0.60 -2.25
CA ILE A 116 -2.78 0.29 -1.26
C ILE A 116 -3.68 1.32 -1.94
N LEU A 117 -3.47 1.65 -3.22
CA LEU A 117 -4.26 2.66 -3.91
C LEU A 117 -5.71 2.18 -4.19
N PRO A 118 -6.69 3.11 -4.28
CA PRO A 118 -8.06 2.78 -4.65
C PRO A 118 -8.13 2.10 -6.03
N ILE A 119 -9.07 1.17 -6.18
CA ILE A 119 -9.32 0.49 -7.46
C ILE A 119 -10.60 1.09 -8.05
N GLU A 120 -10.51 1.64 -9.26
CA GLU A 120 -11.62 2.34 -9.93
C GLU A 120 -12.83 1.44 -10.22
N SER A 121 -12.64 0.13 -10.32
CA SER A 121 -13.71 -0.82 -10.61
C SER A 121 -14.69 -1.06 -9.44
N PHE A 122 -14.33 -0.67 -8.21
CA PHE A 122 -15.19 -0.85 -7.04
C PHE A 122 -16.08 0.38 -6.82
N ARG A 123 -17.38 0.14 -6.65
CA ARG A 123 -18.36 1.21 -6.40
C ARG A 123 -18.05 1.93 -5.08
N ASP A 124 -18.04 3.26 -5.15
CA ASP A 124 -17.79 4.19 -4.06
C ASP A 124 -16.43 4.03 -3.36
N GLU A 125 -15.52 3.24 -3.92
CA GLU A 125 -14.21 2.93 -3.32
C GLU A 125 -13.32 4.17 -3.23
N LYS A 126 -13.31 4.98 -4.29
CA LYS A 126 -12.59 6.24 -4.32
C LYS A 126 -13.07 7.18 -3.21
N GLN A 127 -14.37 7.24 -2.94
CA GLN A 127 -14.89 8.09 -1.88
C GLN A 127 -14.51 7.57 -0.49
N ARG A 128 -14.72 6.27 -0.22
CA ARG A 128 -14.36 5.66 1.08
C ARG A 128 -12.87 5.77 1.37
N ALA A 129 -12.04 5.53 0.36
CA ALA A 129 -10.59 5.64 0.48
C ALA A 129 -10.17 7.09 0.75
N TYR A 130 -10.79 8.06 0.08
CA TYR A 130 -10.52 9.48 0.29
C TYR A 130 -10.88 9.91 1.71
N GLU A 131 -12.08 9.55 2.17
CA GLU A 131 -12.54 9.82 3.54
C GLU A 131 -11.61 9.20 4.57
N ALA A 132 -11.24 7.92 4.41
CA ALA A 132 -10.35 7.25 5.32
C ALA A 132 -8.96 7.89 5.36
N VAL A 133 -8.35 8.15 4.18
CA VAL A 133 -7.03 8.77 4.06
C VAL A 133 -7.02 10.19 4.63
N ARG A 134 -8.10 10.95 4.46
CA ARG A 134 -8.22 12.31 5.00
C ARG A 134 -8.09 12.35 6.52
N LEU A 135 -8.58 11.32 7.23
CA LEU A 135 -8.45 11.23 8.69
C LEU A 135 -7.00 11.13 9.17
N TRP A 136 -6.08 10.69 8.31
CA TRP A 136 -4.65 10.60 8.63
C TRP A 136 -3.91 11.93 8.53
N ILE A 137 -4.53 12.96 7.94
CA ILE A 137 -3.92 14.29 7.81
C ILE A 137 -4.26 15.10 9.07
N PRO A 138 -3.26 15.64 9.79
CA PRO A 138 -3.52 16.44 10.99
C PRO A 138 -4.41 17.65 10.68
N ASP A 139 -5.46 17.86 11.48
CA ASP A 139 -6.47 18.91 11.28
C ASP A 139 -5.88 20.32 11.15
N GLY A 140 -4.73 20.58 11.75
CA GLY A 140 -4.03 21.88 11.69
C GLY A 140 -3.46 22.25 10.31
N LEU A 141 -3.48 21.34 9.32
CA LEU A 141 -2.92 21.55 7.98
C LEU A 141 -3.97 21.45 6.85
N SER A 142 -5.20 21.04 7.18
CA SER A 142 -6.29 20.92 6.20
C SER A 142 -6.83 22.26 5.71
N SER A 143 -6.50 23.36 6.40
CA SER A 143 -6.99 24.71 6.09
C SER A 143 -6.35 25.32 4.83
N GLU A 144 -5.13 24.89 4.46
CA GLU A 144 -4.39 25.49 3.34
C GLU A 144 -4.76 24.92 1.96
N MET A 145 -5.44 23.76 1.90
CA MET A 145 -5.87 23.16 0.63
C MET A 145 -7.26 23.64 0.15
N SER A 146 -7.96 24.49 0.92
CA SER A 146 -9.33 24.90 0.61
C SER A 146 -9.47 26.26 -0.09
N ILE A 147 -8.38 26.97 -0.42
CA ILE A 147 -8.48 28.31 -1.03
C ILE A 147 -7.56 28.43 -2.24
N LYS A 148 -8.06 28.03 -3.39
CA LYS A 148 -7.80 28.59 -4.73
C LYS A 148 -8.62 27.79 -5.73
N ASP A 149 -9.92 28.08 -5.78
CA ASP A 149 -10.74 28.06 -7.00
C ASP A 149 -12.19 28.36 -6.61
N SER A 150 -12.53 29.64 -6.55
CA SER A 150 -13.84 30.20 -6.90
C SER A 150 -13.86 31.70 -6.58
N THR A 151 -13.45 32.48 -7.57
CA THR A 151 -13.87 33.88 -7.71
C THR A 151 -15.35 33.89 -8.14
N THR A 152 -16.11 34.88 -7.65
CA THR A 152 -17.48 35.31 -8.05
C THR A 152 -18.65 34.33 -7.74
N ASN A 153 -19.75 34.68 -7.07
CA ASN A 153 -20.37 35.95 -6.68
C ASN A 153 -21.15 35.75 -5.36
N GLU A 154 -21.16 36.79 -4.53
CA GLU A 154 -22.13 36.96 -3.45
C GLU A 154 -23.52 37.21 -4.02
N GLU A 155 -24.53 36.47 -3.56
CA GLU A 155 -25.87 37.02 -3.38
C GLU A 155 -26.62 36.24 -2.29
N SER A 156 -27.40 37.00 -1.52
CA SER A 156 -27.81 36.77 -0.15
C SER A 156 -29.21 36.15 0.03
N LEU A 157 -29.45 35.63 1.26
CA LEU A 157 -30.75 35.29 1.92
C LEU A 157 -31.36 33.93 1.50
N SER A 158 -31.92 33.08 2.38
CA SER A 158 -32.63 33.28 3.65
C SER A 158 -32.56 32.05 4.58
N LEU A 159 -32.89 32.25 5.86
CA LEU A 159 -33.14 31.19 6.84
C LEU A 159 -34.35 30.33 6.44
N ASP A 160 -34.21 29.01 6.50
CA ASP A 160 -35.27 28.16 7.07
C ASP A 160 -34.70 26.85 7.64
N ALA A 161 -35.11 26.56 8.87
CA ALA A 161 -34.71 25.38 9.60
C ALA A 161 -35.59 24.19 9.16
N THR A 162 -35.00 23.25 8.42
CA THR A 162 -35.56 21.90 8.29
C THR A 162 -34.42 20.90 8.38
N SER A 163 -34.36 20.19 9.50
CA SER A 163 -33.50 19.02 9.70
C SER A 163 -33.87 17.93 8.70
N ARG A 164 -33.27 17.99 7.52
CA ARG A 164 -33.10 16.86 6.62
C ARG A 164 -31.63 16.48 6.65
N SER A 165 -31.37 15.20 6.81
CA SER A 165 -30.05 14.58 6.72
C SER A 165 -29.44 14.94 5.37
N ASN A 166 -28.62 15.99 5.33
CA ASN A 166 -27.80 16.36 4.19
C ASN A 166 -26.70 15.31 4.08
N ALA A 167 -27.01 14.17 3.46
CA ALA A 167 -26.00 13.49 2.67
C ALA A 167 -25.66 14.47 1.55
N LEU A 168 -24.60 15.26 1.75
CA LEU A 168 -23.98 16.06 0.70
C LEU A 168 -23.72 15.10 -0.45
N GLU A 169 -24.51 15.22 -1.52
CA GLU A 169 -24.14 14.68 -2.83
C GLU A 169 -22.88 15.44 -3.24
N ILE A 170 -21.74 14.95 -2.76
CA ILE A 170 -20.44 15.40 -3.23
C ILE A 170 -20.41 14.97 -4.69
N ASP A 171 -20.43 15.96 -5.58
CA ASP A 171 -20.25 15.73 -7.00
C ASP A 171 -18.97 14.92 -7.18
N MET A 172 -19.11 13.68 -7.65
CA MET A 172 -18.01 12.71 -7.77
C MET A 172 -16.87 13.23 -8.66
N ALA A 173 -17.17 14.22 -9.52
CA ALA A 173 -16.19 14.92 -10.35
C ALA A 173 -15.25 15.85 -9.56
N SER A 174 -15.62 16.25 -8.34
CA SER A 174 -14.86 17.19 -7.50
C SER A 174 -13.93 16.54 -6.48
N ILE A 175 -13.99 15.21 -6.30
CA ILE A 175 -13.17 14.51 -5.29
C ILE A 175 -11.69 14.56 -5.72
N PRO A 176 -10.81 15.21 -4.93
CA PRO A 176 -9.38 15.27 -5.22
C PRO A 176 -8.79 13.87 -5.36
N SER A 177 -7.75 13.74 -6.18
CA SER A 177 -7.06 12.45 -6.32
C SER A 177 -6.53 11.99 -4.96
N ILE A 178 -6.85 10.77 -4.54
CA ILE A 178 -6.26 10.16 -3.33
C ILE A 178 -4.74 10.12 -3.42
N GLU A 179 -4.23 9.97 -4.63
CA GLU A 179 -2.79 10.01 -4.88
C GLU A 179 -2.21 11.36 -4.43
N SER A 180 -2.87 12.50 -4.69
CA SER A 180 -2.33 13.79 -4.23
C SER A 180 -2.31 13.90 -2.70
N LEU A 181 -3.29 13.32 -2.00
CA LEU A 181 -3.30 13.27 -0.54
C LEU A 181 -2.16 12.42 0.01
N ILE A 182 -1.99 11.19 -0.50
CA ILE A 182 -0.94 10.28 -0.05
C ILE A 182 0.46 10.80 -0.42
N LEU A 183 0.58 11.52 -1.53
CA LEU A 183 1.82 12.15 -1.98
C LEU A 183 2.09 13.51 -1.32
N SER A 184 1.19 14.01 -0.47
CA SER A 184 1.35 15.26 0.31
C SER A 184 2.52 15.17 1.29
N PRO A 185 3.39 16.19 1.42
CA PRO A 185 4.53 16.16 2.35
C PRO A 185 4.12 16.01 3.83
N THR A 186 2.87 16.34 4.17
CA THR A 186 2.34 16.27 5.53
C THR A 186 1.70 14.92 5.88
N PHE A 187 1.57 14.04 4.90
CA PHE A 187 0.90 12.75 5.08
C PHE A 187 1.81 11.76 5.84
N PRO A 188 1.35 11.15 6.95
CA PRO A 188 2.16 10.23 7.75
C PRO A 188 2.25 8.84 7.08
N ARG A 189 2.92 8.76 5.91
CA ARG A 189 2.99 7.56 5.04
C ARG A 189 3.36 6.30 5.79
N LEU A 190 4.39 6.35 6.61
CA LEU A 190 4.87 5.18 7.34
C LEU A 190 3.82 4.62 8.30
N ALA A 191 3.15 5.49 9.07
CA ALA A 191 2.11 5.08 10.01
C ALA A 191 0.90 4.50 9.26
N PHE A 192 0.47 5.17 8.20
CA PHE A 192 -0.62 4.71 7.34
C PHE A 192 -0.33 3.35 6.72
N ILE A 193 0.83 3.19 6.11
CA ILE A 193 1.26 1.94 5.47
C ILE A 193 1.38 0.81 6.51
N ARG A 194 1.87 1.12 7.72
CA ARG A 194 1.89 0.16 8.83
C ARG A 194 0.48 -0.29 9.21
N ALA A 195 -0.46 0.63 9.36
CA ALA A 195 -1.86 0.29 9.64
C ALA A 195 -2.50 -0.52 8.51
N CYS A 196 -2.12 -0.27 7.24
CA CYS A 196 -2.51 -1.13 6.12
C CYS A 196 -1.97 -2.56 6.25
N TRP A 197 -0.76 -2.76 6.77
CA TRP A 197 -0.23 -4.11 7.02
C TRP A 197 -0.85 -4.80 8.23
N ASP A 198 -1.22 -4.02 9.24
CA ASP A 198 -1.84 -4.55 10.46
C ASP A 198 -3.35 -4.85 10.26
N SER A 199 -3.98 -4.25 9.25
CA SER A 199 -5.38 -4.47 8.88
C SER A 199 -5.59 -5.76 8.06
N ASP A 200 -6.41 -6.68 8.59
CA ASP A 200 -6.78 -7.93 7.90
C ASP A 200 -7.50 -7.66 6.56
N TYR A 201 -8.29 -6.59 6.47
CA TYR A 201 -9.01 -6.19 5.25
C TYR A 201 -8.03 -5.79 4.13
N MET A 202 -7.03 -4.98 4.49
CA MET A 202 -5.99 -4.54 3.57
C MET A 202 -5.03 -5.68 3.20
N MET A 203 -4.77 -6.62 4.11
CA MET A 203 -4.02 -7.82 3.77
C MET A 203 -4.75 -8.72 2.78
N ASN A 204 -6.08 -8.82 2.85
CA ASN A 204 -6.83 -9.51 1.81
C ASN A 204 -6.76 -8.78 0.46
N ARG A 205 -6.86 -7.45 0.47
CA ARG A 205 -6.67 -6.62 -0.73
C ARG A 205 -5.31 -6.88 -1.38
N LYS A 206 -4.23 -6.89 -0.58
CA LYS A 206 -2.88 -7.21 -1.06
C LYS A 206 -2.83 -8.59 -1.73
N ARG A 207 -3.43 -9.62 -1.12
CA ARG A 207 -3.46 -10.96 -1.71
C ARG A 207 -4.17 -10.98 -3.05
N ILE A 208 -5.35 -10.34 -3.16
CA ILE A 208 -6.10 -10.26 -4.42
C ILE A 208 -5.25 -9.57 -5.48
N TRP A 209 -4.58 -8.47 -5.13
CA TRP A 209 -3.67 -7.77 -6.03
C TRP A 209 -2.51 -8.66 -6.51
N GLU A 210 -1.88 -9.42 -5.61
CA GLU A 210 -0.82 -10.37 -5.97
C GLU A 210 -1.33 -11.48 -6.91
N GLN A 211 -2.55 -11.97 -6.70
CA GLN A 211 -3.20 -12.95 -7.60
C GLN A 211 -3.43 -12.35 -9.00
N VAL A 212 -3.89 -11.10 -9.09
CA VAL A 212 -4.03 -10.38 -10.36
C VAL A 212 -2.69 -10.23 -11.06
N LYS A 213 -1.61 -9.88 -10.33
CA LYS A 213 -0.27 -9.79 -10.92
C LYS A 213 0.27 -11.11 -11.45
N GLN A 214 0.00 -12.22 -10.77
CA GLN A 214 0.34 -13.55 -11.28
C GLN A 214 -0.39 -13.85 -12.59
N PHE A 215 -1.69 -13.51 -12.65
CA PHE A 215 -2.48 -13.70 -13.86
C PHE A 215 -2.00 -12.80 -15.01
N GLU A 216 -1.72 -11.51 -14.76
CA GLU A 216 -1.13 -10.60 -15.74
C GLU A 216 0.16 -11.16 -16.34
N LYS A 217 1.06 -11.67 -15.49
CA LYS A 217 2.31 -12.28 -15.93
C LYS A 217 2.07 -13.50 -16.81
N LEU A 218 1.18 -14.40 -16.39
CA LEU A 218 0.81 -15.59 -17.15
C LEU A 218 0.15 -15.21 -18.49
N TRP A 219 -0.67 -14.17 -18.51
CA TRP A 219 -1.31 -13.67 -19.71
C TRP A 219 -0.31 -13.06 -20.70
N ILE A 220 0.64 -12.26 -20.23
CA ILE A 220 1.73 -11.72 -21.05
C ILE A 220 2.57 -12.85 -21.64
N ASP A 221 2.97 -13.81 -20.81
CA ASP A 221 3.75 -14.97 -21.23
C ASP A 221 3.02 -15.77 -22.32
N TYR A 222 1.72 -16.03 -22.12
CA TYR A 222 0.88 -16.65 -23.13
C TYR A 222 0.82 -15.84 -24.43
N ARG A 223 0.69 -14.52 -24.36
CA ARG A 223 0.61 -13.66 -25.57
C ARG A 223 1.91 -13.66 -26.37
N ILE A 224 3.05 -13.82 -25.71
CA ILE A 224 4.37 -13.82 -26.35
C ILE A 224 4.71 -15.23 -26.88
N ASN A 225 4.49 -16.26 -26.07
CA ASN A 225 5.00 -17.61 -26.31
C ASN A 225 3.93 -18.60 -26.79
N GLY A 226 2.64 -18.26 -26.69
CA GLY A 226 1.53 -19.19 -26.86
C GLY A 226 1.45 -20.24 -25.74
N TRP A 227 0.47 -21.15 -25.81
CA TRP A 227 0.50 -22.38 -25.02
C TRP A 227 1.14 -23.48 -25.87
N LYS A 228 2.09 -24.22 -25.30
CA LYS A 228 2.40 -25.56 -25.80
C LYS A 228 1.20 -26.44 -25.49
N VAL A 229 0.28 -26.52 -26.45
CA VAL A 229 -0.81 -27.49 -26.38
C VAL A 229 -0.18 -28.83 -26.73
N ASP A 230 -0.05 -29.71 -25.73
CA ASP A 230 0.15 -31.13 -25.99
C ASP A 230 -1.09 -31.61 -26.73
N ARG A 231 -1.02 -31.56 -28.05
CA ARG A 231 -2.01 -32.18 -28.90
C ARG A 231 -1.76 -33.67 -28.76
N PHE A 232 -2.62 -34.33 -27.99
CA PHE A 232 -2.76 -35.79 -28.06
C PHE A 232 -3.28 -36.10 -29.46
N PHE A 233 -2.37 -36.21 -30.42
CA PHE A 233 -2.70 -36.91 -31.65
C PHE A 233 -3.00 -38.34 -31.23
N PRO A 234 -4.18 -38.89 -31.54
CA PRO A 234 -4.38 -40.32 -31.37
C PRO A 234 -3.21 -41.02 -32.07
N SER A 235 -2.55 -41.95 -31.38
CA SER A 235 -1.50 -42.74 -32.01
C SER A 235 -2.08 -43.37 -33.28
N ALA A 236 -1.29 -43.48 -34.34
CA ALA A 236 -1.73 -44.08 -35.60
C ALA A 236 -2.43 -45.44 -35.39
N ASP A 237 -2.00 -46.18 -34.36
CA ASP A 237 -2.59 -47.45 -33.91
C ASP A 237 -4.08 -47.39 -33.53
N ILE A 238 -4.62 -46.21 -33.18
CA ILE A 238 -6.05 -46.03 -32.84
C ILE A 238 -6.85 -45.77 -34.11
N LEU A 239 -6.30 -45.07 -35.10
CA LEU A 239 -6.97 -44.78 -36.36
C LEU A 239 -7.18 -46.05 -37.19
N ASP A 240 -6.19 -46.95 -37.24
CA ASP A 240 -6.29 -48.23 -37.97
C ASP A 240 -7.37 -49.16 -37.41
N LYS A 241 -7.78 -48.99 -36.15
CA LYS A 241 -8.84 -49.81 -35.54
C LYS A 241 -10.24 -49.28 -35.81
N VAL A 242 -10.39 -47.99 -36.09
CA VAL A 242 -11.71 -47.37 -36.29
C VAL A 242 -12.27 -47.67 -37.70
N ASP A 243 -11.41 -47.88 -38.69
CA ASP A 243 -11.83 -48.21 -40.06
C ASP A 243 -12.18 -49.71 -40.27
N SER A 244 -12.19 -50.51 -39.21
CA SER A 244 -12.45 -51.96 -39.26
C SER A 244 -13.85 -52.39 -38.79
N PHE A 245 -14.77 -51.44 -38.59
CA PHE A 245 -16.18 -51.67 -38.25
C PHE A 245 -17.12 -51.16 -39.34
#